data_AF-A0A8B9JEP3-F1
#
_entry.id   AF-A0A8B9JEP3-F1
#
_cell.length_a   1.000
_cell.length_b   1.000
_cell.length_c   1.000
_cell.angle_alpha   90.00
_cell.angle_beta   90.00
_cell.angle_gamma   90.00
#
_symmetry.space_group_name_H-M   'P 1'
#
loop_
_entity.id
_entity.type
_entity.pdbx_description
1 polymer ?
#
loop_
_entity_poly.entity_id
_entity_poly.type
_entity_poly.pdbx_seq_one_letter_code
_entity_poly.pdbx_strand_id
1 'polypeptide(L)'
;WKLFTGLLCFFSTVSPDVINKQEDLALRGNATQSSSSDFPQFHAALANDGITNTNIYALSCSTTDRENQPWWRVDLLDVFNIGKVIVTNRGDCCPERLNGTEIRIGNSLQNNGNNNPRAY
;
A
#
# COMPACT_ATOMS: atom_id res chain seq x y z
N TRP A 1 8.28 -0.03 1.03
CA TRP A 1 7.61 -1.29 1.41
C TRP A 1 7.26 -1.43 2.90
N LYS A 2 5.94 -1.34 3.18
CA LYS A 2 5.15 -1.55 4.44
C LYS A 2 4.69 -0.26 5.10
N LEU A 3 3.64 -0.20 5.93
CA LEU A 3 2.90 -1.13 6.81
C LEU A 3 1.39 -0.78 6.71
N PHE A 4 0.46 -1.66 7.11
CA PHE A 4 -0.97 -1.31 7.19
C PHE A 4 -1.64 -2.04 8.34
N THR A 5 -2.05 -1.33 9.38
CA THR A 5 -3.29 -1.71 10.04
C THR A 5 -4.40 -1.02 9.26
N GLY A 6 -5.43 -1.74 8.83
CA GLY A 6 -6.62 -1.10 8.26
C GLY A 6 -6.58 -0.77 6.78
N LEU A 7 -7.78 -0.70 6.23
CA LEU A 7 -8.11 -0.52 4.81
C LEU A 7 -7.27 0.56 4.13
N LEU A 8 -6.71 0.20 2.98
CA LEU A 8 -6.01 1.11 2.08
C LEU A 8 -6.81 1.22 0.79
N CYS A 9 -7.22 2.43 0.43
CA CYS A 9 -7.92 2.68 -0.83
C CYS A 9 -6.95 2.96 -1.97
N PHE A 10 -5.90 3.73 -1.73
CA PHE A 10 -4.91 4.01 -2.77
C PHE A 10 -3.51 4.23 -2.20
N PHE A 11 -2.50 3.72 -2.90
CA PHE A 11 -1.10 3.81 -2.57
C PHE A 11 -0.29 4.10 -3.83
N SER A 12 0.51 5.14 -3.74
CA SER A 12 1.31 5.66 -4.84
C SER A 12 2.73 5.89 -4.37
N THR A 13 3.69 5.62 -5.25
CA THR A 13 5.11 5.94 -5.02
C THR A 13 5.67 6.65 -6.22
N VAL A 14 6.25 7.82 -5.99
CA VAL A 14 6.91 8.59 -7.04
C VAL A 14 8.42 8.54 -6.83
N SER A 15 9.15 8.20 -7.90
CA SER A 15 10.61 8.36 -7.93
C SER A 15 10.99 9.75 -8.48
N PRO A 16 11.97 10.43 -7.86
CA PRO A 16 12.49 11.70 -8.34
C PRO A 16 13.40 11.57 -9.57
N ASP A 17 13.86 10.36 -9.89
CA ASP A 17 14.88 10.12 -10.92
C ASP A 17 14.28 9.98 -12.33
N VAL A 18 12.95 9.98 -12.46
CA VAL A 18 12.25 9.91 -13.75
C VAL A 18 12.14 11.31 -14.36
N ILE A 19 13.15 11.68 -15.15
CA ILE A 19 13.22 12.98 -15.86
C ILE A 19 12.00 13.13 -16.79
N ASN A 20 11.19 14.17 -16.57
CA ASN A 20 10.02 14.58 -17.36
C ASN A 20 8.74 13.72 -17.32
N LYS A 21 8.60 12.80 -16.36
CA LYS A 21 7.28 12.23 -16.04
C LYS A 21 7.23 11.83 -14.57
N GLN A 22 6.37 12.46 -13.79
CA GLN A 22 6.03 11.99 -12.45
C GLN A 22 5.25 10.68 -12.61
N GLU A 23 5.97 9.57 -12.71
CA GLU A 23 5.40 8.24 -12.84
C GLU A 23 5.17 7.64 -11.45
N ASP A 24 3.95 7.18 -11.24
CA ASP A 24 3.61 6.37 -10.08
C ASP A 24 4.07 4.93 -10.33
N LEU A 25 5.17 4.57 -9.69
CA LEU A 25 5.77 3.25 -9.83
C LEU A 25 4.89 2.17 -9.21
N ALA A 26 4.05 2.50 -8.23
CA ALA A 26 3.20 1.53 -7.57
C ALA A 26 2.20 0.91 -8.53
N LEU A 27 1.75 1.64 -9.57
CA LEU A 27 0.79 1.15 -10.58
C LEU A 27 1.30 -0.05 -11.38
N ARG A 28 2.61 -0.20 -11.50
CA ARG A 28 3.25 -1.31 -12.22
C ARG A 28 3.68 -2.45 -11.31
N GLY A 29 3.62 -2.23 -9.99
CA GLY A 29 4.13 -3.15 -9.01
C GLY A 29 3.15 -4.25 -8.64
N ASN A 30 3.68 -5.33 -8.09
CA ASN A 30 2.89 -6.46 -7.62
C ASN A 30 2.51 -6.27 -6.15
N ALA A 31 1.22 -6.03 -5.89
CA ALA A 31 0.70 -5.87 -4.55
C ALA A 31 0.43 -7.23 -3.86
N THR A 32 0.69 -7.29 -2.57
CA THR A 32 0.43 -8.44 -1.69
C THR A 32 0.04 -7.91 -0.32
N GLN A 33 -0.82 -8.64 0.39
CA GLN A 33 -1.23 -8.32 1.75
C GLN A 33 -1.18 -9.55 2.64
N SER A 34 -1.23 -9.35 3.95
CA SER A 34 -1.13 -10.40 4.97
C SER A 34 -2.26 -11.42 4.89
N SER A 35 -3.48 -10.98 4.56
CA SER A 35 -4.67 -11.82 4.48
C SER A 35 -5.72 -11.22 3.54
N SER A 36 -6.56 -12.06 2.93
CA SER A 36 -7.69 -11.64 2.10
C SER A 36 -8.86 -12.64 2.17
N SER A 37 -8.88 -13.47 3.24
CA SER A 37 -9.74 -14.65 3.33
C SER A 37 -11.20 -14.27 3.52
N ASP A 38 -11.47 -13.28 4.37
CA ASP A 38 -12.83 -12.87 4.70
C ASP A 38 -13.48 -12.07 3.57
N PHE A 39 -12.66 -11.42 2.72
CA PHE A 39 -13.13 -10.56 1.65
C PHE A 39 -12.23 -10.63 0.39
N PRO A 40 -12.31 -11.71 -0.40
CA PRO A 40 -11.46 -11.91 -1.57
C PRO A 40 -11.62 -10.84 -2.66
N GLN A 41 -12.77 -10.15 -2.69
CA GLN A 41 -13.02 -9.04 -3.60
C GLN A 41 -12.22 -7.77 -3.26
N PHE A 42 -11.66 -7.66 -2.05
CA PHE A 42 -10.89 -6.51 -1.59
C PHE A 42 -9.39 -6.83 -1.53
N HIS A 43 -8.88 -7.44 -2.60
CA HIS A 43 -7.50 -7.92 -2.70
C HIS A 43 -6.47 -6.78 -2.85
N ALA A 44 -5.20 -7.11 -2.61
CA ALA A 44 -4.10 -6.14 -2.52
C ALA A 44 -3.99 -5.21 -3.74
N ALA A 45 -4.20 -5.73 -4.95
CA ALA A 45 -4.04 -4.96 -6.18
C ALA A 45 -5.00 -3.74 -6.32
N LEU A 46 -6.09 -3.70 -5.56
CA LEU A 46 -7.00 -2.54 -5.58
C LEU A 46 -6.36 -1.30 -5.00
N ALA A 47 -5.39 -1.47 -4.11
CA ALA A 47 -4.73 -0.34 -3.48
C ALA A 47 -3.69 0.33 -4.38
N ASN A 48 -3.33 -0.25 -5.52
CA ASN A 48 -2.41 0.33 -6.51
C ASN A 48 -3.00 0.28 -7.93
N ASP A 49 -4.33 0.37 -8.05
CA ASP A 49 -5.07 0.30 -9.32
C ASP A 49 -5.15 1.64 -10.08
N GLY A 50 -4.69 2.75 -9.47
CA GLY A 50 -4.76 4.08 -10.06
C GLY A 50 -6.01 4.89 -9.70
N ILE A 51 -6.94 4.31 -8.95
CA ILE A 51 -8.22 4.93 -8.60
C ILE A 51 -8.15 5.37 -7.14
N THR A 52 -8.50 6.64 -6.88
CA THR A 52 -8.38 7.27 -5.54
C THR A 52 -9.70 7.30 -4.78
N ASN A 53 -10.66 6.46 -5.15
CA ASN A 53 -11.99 6.48 -4.55
C ASN A 53 -11.92 5.95 -3.12
N THR A 54 -12.37 6.76 -2.16
CA THR A 54 -12.27 6.43 -0.73
C THR A 54 -13.44 5.59 -0.22
N ASN A 55 -14.43 5.27 -1.06
CA ASN A 55 -15.57 4.46 -0.69
C ASN A 55 -15.29 2.98 -0.99
N ILE A 56 -15.29 2.12 0.03
CA ILE A 56 -15.01 0.69 -0.15
C ILE A 56 -15.94 0.01 -1.17
N TYR A 57 -17.19 0.46 -1.27
CA TYR A 57 -18.18 -0.13 -2.18
C TYR A 57 -17.90 0.19 -3.65
N ALA A 58 -16.96 1.09 -3.94
CA ALA A 58 -16.45 1.33 -5.29
C ALA A 58 -15.49 0.24 -5.78
N LEU A 59 -15.19 -0.78 -4.96
CA LEU A 59 -14.27 -1.88 -5.28
C LEU A 59 -12.87 -1.39 -5.70
N SER A 60 -12.39 -0.34 -5.04
CA SER A 60 -11.07 0.26 -5.26
C SER A 60 -10.38 0.54 -3.92
N CYS A 61 -10.56 -0.40 -2.99
CA CYS A 61 -9.81 -0.41 -1.74
C CYS A 61 -9.45 -1.86 -1.38
N SER A 62 -8.23 -2.06 -0.93
CA SER A 62 -7.80 -3.31 -0.31
C SER A 62 -8.20 -3.36 1.18
N THR A 63 -8.47 -4.56 1.69
CA THR A 63 -8.64 -4.81 3.12
C THR A 63 -7.95 -6.09 3.51
N THR A 64 -7.34 -6.10 4.69
CA THR A 64 -6.96 -7.34 5.38
C THR A 64 -8.12 -7.83 6.24
N ASP A 65 -8.00 -9.06 6.72
CA ASP A 65 -8.82 -9.59 7.80
C ASP A 65 -8.48 -8.87 9.12
N ARG A 66 -9.24 -9.15 10.18
CA ARG A 66 -8.95 -8.64 11.52
C ARG A 66 -7.84 -9.48 12.17
N GLU A 67 -6.61 -9.03 12.00
CA GLU A 67 -5.43 -9.75 12.49
C GLU A 67 -4.42 -8.85 13.23
N ASN A 68 -3.47 -9.47 13.92
CA ASN A 68 -2.40 -8.74 14.59
C ASN A 68 -1.29 -8.37 13.58
N GLN A 69 -0.87 -7.10 13.60
CA GLN A 69 0.16 -6.57 12.70
C GLN A 69 -0.12 -6.88 11.21
N PRO A 70 -1.28 -6.46 10.66
CA PRO A 70 -1.55 -6.64 9.25
C PRO A 70 -0.52 -5.86 8.42
N TRP A 71 -0.36 -6.24 7.16
CA TRP A 71 0.49 -5.51 6.25
C TRP A 71 -0.02 -5.61 4.82
N TRP A 72 0.25 -4.57 4.06
CA TRP A 72 0.20 -4.57 2.61
C TRP A 72 1.54 -4.08 2.09
N ARG A 73 1.94 -4.60 0.94
CA ARG A 73 3.21 -4.35 0.27
C ARG A 73 2.96 -4.34 -1.23
N VAL A 74 3.58 -3.42 -1.94
CA VAL A 74 3.80 -3.54 -3.38
C VAL A 74 5.28 -3.81 -3.65
N ASP A 75 5.58 -4.64 -4.64
CA ASP A 75 6.92 -4.89 -5.16
C ASP A 75 7.08 -4.10 -6.46
N LEU A 76 8.05 -3.18 -6.52
CA LEU A 76 8.31 -2.33 -7.69
C LEU A 76 9.02 -3.08 -8.83
N LEU A 77 9.40 -4.35 -8.62
CA LEU A 77 10.08 -5.20 -9.60
C LEU A 77 11.52 -4.78 -9.94
N ASP A 78 11.95 -3.61 -9.49
CA ASP A 78 13.34 -3.13 -9.55
C ASP A 78 13.63 -2.18 -8.37
N VAL A 79 14.89 -1.76 -8.23
CA VAL A 79 15.33 -0.84 -7.18
C VAL A 79 15.16 0.60 -7.66
N PHE A 80 14.32 1.36 -6.96
CA PHE A 80 14.09 2.76 -7.23
C PHE A 80 14.40 3.62 -6.01
N ASN A 81 14.89 4.83 -6.26
CA ASN A 81 14.87 5.87 -5.25
C ASN A 81 13.43 6.37 -5.09
N ILE A 82 12.88 6.30 -3.88
CA ILE A 82 11.51 6.70 -3.59
C ILE A 82 11.53 8.10 -2.97
N GLY A 83 10.98 9.08 -3.68
CA GLY A 83 10.97 10.48 -3.24
C GLY A 83 9.67 10.88 -2.54
N LYS A 84 8.54 10.30 -2.94
CA LYS A 84 7.23 10.58 -2.35
C LYS A 84 6.40 9.32 -2.26
N VAL A 85 5.71 9.16 -1.13
CA VAL A 85 4.67 8.15 -0.94
C VAL A 85 3.36 8.87 -0.67
N ILE A 86 2.28 8.45 -1.34
CA ILE A 86 0.92 8.96 -1.09
C ILE A 86 0.06 7.78 -0.68
N VAL A 87 -0.62 7.94 0.45
CA VAL A 87 -1.52 6.94 1.03
C VAL A 87 -2.90 7.59 1.13
N THR A 88 -3.92 6.94 0.55
CA THR A 88 -5.31 7.35 0.67
C THR A 88 -6.05 6.36 1.54
N ASN A 89 -6.57 6.88 2.65
CA ASN A 89 -7.37 6.12 3.60
C ASN A 89 -8.81 5.94 3.09
N ARG A 90 -9.51 4.96 3.66
CA ARG A 90 -10.96 4.83 3.51
C ARG A 90 -11.68 6.04 4.09
N GLY A 91 -12.68 6.54 3.37
CA GLY A 91 -13.42 7.76 3.70
C GLY A 91 -14.88 7.52 4.12
N ASP A 92 -15.50 6.40 3.73
CA ASP A 92 -16.91 6.12 4.05
C ASP A 92 -17.13 5.51 5.44
N CYS A 93 -16.11 4.89 6.04
CA CYS A 93 -16.12 4.42 7.42
C CYS A 93 -14.71 4.17 7.93
N CYS A 94 -14.61 4.15 9.25
CA CYS A 94 -13.56 3.45 9.96
C CYS A 94 -12.14 3.97 9.67
N PRO A 95 -11.92 5.30 9.48
CA PRO A 95 -10.61 5.83 9.12
C PRO A 95 -9.57 5.60 10.22
N GLU A 96 -10.01 5.42 11.47
CA GLU A 96 -9.16 5.15 12.63
C GLU A 96 -8.36 3.86 12.50
N ARG A 97 -8.75 2.93 11.61
CA ARG A 97 -8.01 1.68 11.41
C ARG A 97 -6.60 1.91 10.89
N LEU A 98 -6.37 3.01 10.16
CA LEU A 98 -5.06 3.39 9.63
C LEU A 98 -4.17 4.11 10.67
N ASN A 99 -4.69 4.41 11.87
CA ASN A 99 -3.91 5.08 12.92
C ASN A 99 -2.71 4.22 13.35
N GLY A 100 -1.56 4.88 13.56
CA GLY A 100 -0.32 4.19 13.96
C GLY A 100 0.37 3.42 12.84
N THR A 101 -0.10 3.58 11.59
CA THR A 101 0.55 3.01 10.42
C THR A 101 1.94 3.57 10.23
N GLU A 102 2.90 2.71 9.92
CA GLU A 102 4.27 3.08 9.60
C GLU A 102 4.52 2.91 8.11
N ILE A 103 5.35 3.77 7.51
CA ILE A 103 5.89 3.50 6.18
C ILE A 103 7.31 2.98 6.32
N ARG A 104 7.65 1.88 5.64
CA ARG A 104 9.00 1.32 5.60
C ARG A 104 9.42 1.19 4.15
N ILE A 105 10.71 1.29 3.81
CA ILE A 105 11.22 1.19 2.43
C ILE A 105 12.59 0.49 2.46
N GLY A 106 12.79 -0.47 1.56
CA GLY A 106 14.05 -1.20 1.48
C GLY A 106 13.97 -2.42 0.55
N ASN A 107 15.11 -3.08 0.37
CA ASN A 107 15.28 -4.14 -0.62
C ASN A 107 15.20 -5.57 -0.02
N SER A 108 14.76 -5.72 1.23
CA SER A 108 14.67 -7.01 1.91
C SER A 108 13.23 -7.53 1.98
N LEU A 109 13.05 -8.83 1.70
CA LEU A 109 11.79 -9.57 1.90
C LEU A 109 11.73 -10.28 3.27
N GLN A 110 12.77 -10.21 4.10
CA GLN A 110 12.75 -10.80 5.44
C GLN A 110 11.56 -10.26 6.25
N ASN A 111 10.83 -11.16 6.93
CA ASN A 111 9.58 -10.82 7.63
C ASN A 111 8.59 -10.06 6.71
N ASN A 112 8.45 -10.55 5.47
CA ASN A 112 7.67 -9.92 4.40
C ASN A 112 8.09 -8.48 4.04
N GLY A 113 9.22 -7.99 4.55
CA GLY A 113 9.69 -6.60 4.45
C GLY A 113 9.42 -5.72 5.68
N ASN A 114 8.91 -6.27 6.80
CA ASN A 114 8.67 -5.55 8.07
C ASN A 114 9.95 -5.02 8.71
N ASN A 115 11.09 -5.62 8.38
CA ASN A 115 12.37 -5.24 8.98
C ASN A 115 13.08 -4.12 8.19
N ASN A 116 12.50 -3.64 7.08
CA ASN A 116 13.07 -2.53 6.34
C ASN A 116 13.03 -1.23 7.17
N PRO A 117 13.98 -0.29 6.95
CA PRO A 117 13.99 1.03 7.60
C PRO A 117 12.65 1.76 7.46
N ARG A 118 12.26 2.49 8.52
CA ARG A 118 11.11 3.41 8.47
C ARG A 118 11.44 4.59 7.57
N ALA A 119 10.51 4.95 6.70
CA ALA A 119 10.53 6.20 5.95
C ALA A 119 9.98 7.31 6.86
N TYR A 120 10.60 8.48 6.81
CA TYR A 120 10.20 9.69 7.55
C TYR A 120 9.92 10.81 6.56
#